data_AF-A0CQS3-F1
#
_entry.id   AF-A0CQS3-F1
#
_cell.length_a   1.000
_cell.length_b   1.000
_cell.length_c   1.000
_cell.angle_alpha   90.00
_cell.angle_beta   90.00
_cell.angle_gamma   90.00
#
_symmetry.space_group_name_H-M   'P 1'
#
loop_
_entity.id
_entity.type
_entity.pdbx_description
1 polymer ?
#
loop_
_entity_poly.entity_id
_entity_poly.type
_entity_poly.pdbx_seq_one_letter_code
_entity_poly.pdbx_strand_id
1 'polypeptide(L)'
;MNKCQCGTLEVYSASSQNKKIINHGNRILLPPSILLEICNVYCGTMTFKLQSVLEEKKSIYVGVLEFTADEGTCVVPDWIFDAMGFSNGLSIPINCNRINKFGSLIKVQPHKSAFIKLSDPKDILKTYLKNFTCLTQDETITINYQDVNYLIDIVKVEPINKHNAICIDEFYFDIDLMDPLDLTVHPKLLFESSEAQQEKIITCEQQPVFQGIGILIGGEPLNTDQSSHQKIDMPVKQYDPRKQKLFNGLRQVQPNVFYGPSVKLFNIKTRYNLVDHYRHKQMIL
;
A
#
# COMPACT_ATOMS: atom_id res chain seq x y z
N MET A 1 37.00 17.52 -18.44
CA MET A 1 36.37 16.43 -19.24
C MET A 1 35.41 17.10 -20.19
N ASN A 2 35.73 17.07 -21.49
CA ASN A 2 34.97 17.75 -22.53
C ASN A 2 33.53 17.24 -22.52
N LYS A 3 32.55 18.14 -22.35
CA LYS A 3 31.14 17.80 -22.53
C LYS A 3 30.94 17.62 -24.04
N CYS A 4 30.69 16.38 -24.49
CA CYS A 4 30.16 16.14 -25.81
C CYS A 4 28.69 16.61 -25.80
N GLN A 5 28.44 17.84 -26.24
CA GLN A 5 27.09 18.35 -26.47
C GLN A 5 26.68 17.93 -27.88
N CYS A 6 25.59 17.17 -28.01
CA CYS A 6 25.06 16.74 -29.31
C CYS A 6 24.03 17.73 -29.88
N GLY A 7 23.97 18.95 -29.33
CA GLY A 7 23.08 20.01 -29.80
C GLY A 7 21.65 19.90 -29.27
N THR A 8 20.74 20.56 -29.98
CA THR A 8 19.29 20.61 -29.69
C THR A 8 18.53 19.86 -30.78
N LEU A 9 17.63 18.96 -30.40
CA LEU A 9 16.79 18.20 -31.33
C LEU A 9 15.31 18.37 -31.01
N GLU A 10 14.47 18.26 -32.03
CA GLU A 10 13.02 18.22 -31.88
C GLU A 10 12.55 16.84 -31.41
N VAL A 11 11.77 16.79 -30.33
CA VAL A 11 11.26 15.54 -29.77
C VAL A 11 9.93 15.15 -30.40
N TYR A 12 9.80 13.87 -30.72
CA TYR A 12 8.54 13.25 -31.12
C TYR A 12 8.27 11.98 -30.30
N SER A 13 7.00 11.75 -29.97
CA SER A 13 6.58 10.51 -29.31
C SER A 13 6.64 9.33 -30.28
N ALA A 14 6.96 8.14 -29.78
CA ALA A 14 7.00 6.89 -30.54
C ALA A 14 5.68 6.59 -31.24
N SER A 15 4.54 6.85 -30.59
CA SER A 15 3.20 6.70 -31.19
C SER A 15 2.97 7.66 -32.36
N SER A 16 3.46 8.90 -32.28
CA SER A 16 3.31 9.88 -33.36
C SER A 16 4.05 9.47 -34.64
N GLN A 17 5.17 8.75 -34.49
CA GLN A 17 6.03 8.30 -35.58
C GLN A 17 5.76 6.84 -36.01
N ASN A 18 4.69 6.21 -35.51
CA ASN A 18 4.37 4.79 -35.74
C ASN A 18 5.49 3.80 -35.33
N LYS A 19 6.34 4.16 -34.36
CA LYS A 19 7.47 3.34 -33.88
C LYS A 19 7.22 2.76 -32.48
N LYS A 20 6.07 2.12 -32.27
CA LYS A 20 5.63 1.60 -30.96
C LYS A 20 6.58 0.60 -30.29
N ILE A 21 7.43 -0.08 -31.05
CA ILE A 21 8.43 -1.06 -30.57
C ILE A 21 9.39 -0.40 -29.54
N ILE A 22 9.61 0.90 -29.66
CA ILE A 22 10.47 1.69 -28.77
C ILE A 22 9.94 1.74 -27.33
N ASN A 23 8.62 1.55 -27.13
CA ASN A 23 7.98 1.69 -25.82
C ASN A 23 8.36 0.60 -24.81
N HIS A 24 9.01 -0.50 -25.24
CA HIS A 24 9.39 -1.60 -24.37
C HIS A 24 10.64 -1.35 -23.50
N GLY A 25 11.26 -0.18 -23.60
CA GLY A 25 12.46 0.19 -22.82
C GLY A 25 12.67 1.69 -22.70
N ASN A 26 13.91 2.10 -22.41
CA ASN A 26 14.34 3.51 -22.36
C ASN A 26 15.36 3.89 -23.45
N ARG A 27 15.33 3.16 -24.57
CA ARG A 27 16.22 3.41 -25.70
C ARG A 27 15.50 4.34 -26.68
N ILE A 28 16.18 5.36 -27.17
CA ILE A 28 15.62 6.36 -28.09
C ILE A 28 16.18 6.20 -29.50
N LEU A 29 15.54 6.83 -30.49
CA LEU A 29 16.12 6.97 -31.83
C LEU A 29 16.73 8.35 -32.00
N LEU A 30 17.94 8.35 -32.54
CA LEU A 30 18.71 9.55 -32.84
C LEU A 30 19.04 9.61 -34.35
N PRO A 31 19.40 10.79 -34.87
CA PRO A 31 19.83 10.95 -36.24
C PRO A 31 21.27 10.42 -36.43
N PRO A 32 21.61 9.95 -37.64
CA PRO A 32 22.93 9.40 -37.94
C PRO A 32 24.06 10.43 -37.82
N SER A 33 23.78 11.73 -38.01
CA SER A 33 24.74 12.81 -37.75
C SER A 33 25.35 12.76 -36.34
N ILE A 34 24.55 12.47 -35.31
CA ILE A 34 25.02 12.39 -33.92
C ILE A 34 26.00 11.24 -33.73
N LEU A 35 25.76 10.09 -34.38
CA LEU A 35 26.68 8.97 -34.32
C LEU A 35 28.05 9.37 -34.87
N LEU A 36 28.10 10.08 -35.99
CA LEU A 36 29.36 10.52 -36.59
C LEU A 36 30.18 11.42 -35.65
N GLU A 37 29.51 12.29 -34.88
CA GLU A 37 30.17 13.17 -33.91
C GLU A 37 30.76 12.39 -32.73
N ILE A 38 30.04 11.39 -32.21
CA ILE A 38 30.43 10.69 -30.98
C ILE A 38 31.24 9.41 -31.23
N CYS A 39 31.21 8.83 -32.44
CA CYS A 39 31.83 7.54 -32.74
C CYS A 39 33.34 7.50 -32.44
N ASN A 40 34.02 8.64 -32.60
CA ASN A 40 35.47 8.72 -32.37
C ASN A 40 35.84 9.00 -30.90
N VAL A 41 34.89 9.45 -30.08
CA VAL A 41 35.14 9.87 -28.69
C VAL A 41 34.60 8.85 -27.69
N TYR A 42 33.57 8.12 -28.06
CA TYR A 42 32.81 7.29 -27.15
C TYR A 42 33.32 5.84 -27.12
N CYS A 43 33.48 5.30 -25.92
CA CYS A 43 33.83 3.91 -25.68
C CYS A 43 32.92 3.37 -24.57
N GLY A 44 32.12 2.35 -24.89
CA GLY A 44 31.12 1.73 -24.00
C GLY A 44 29.67 2.00 -24.41
N THR A 45 28.74 1.82 -23.47
CA THR A 45 27.29 2.03 -23.68
C THR A 45 26.97 3.51 -23.91
N MET A 46 26.39 3.84 -25.06
CA MET A 46 26.05 5.22 -25.41
C MET A 46 24.83 5.68 -24.62
N THR A 47 25.05 6.69 -23.76
CA THR A 47 24.05 7.18 -22.82
C THR A 47 23.88 8.69 -22.96
N PHE A 48 22.63 9.13 -23.03
CA PHE A 48 22.25 10.51 -23.29
C PHE A 48 21.40 11.06 -22.18
N LYS A 49 21.63 12.32 -21.84
CA LYS A 49 20.80 13.06 -20.88
C LYS A 49 19.77 13.87 -21.64
N LEU A 50 18.49 13.57 -21.42
CA LEU A 50 17.39 14.42 -21.85
C LEU A 50 17.01 15.33 -20.68
N GLN A 51 16.89 16.62 -20.94
CA GLN A 51 16.52 17.62 -19.94
C GLN A 51 15.17 18.23 -20.30
N SER A 52 14.28 18.33 -19.32
CA SER A 52 13.00 19.02 -19.53
C SER A 52 13.23 20.53 -19.69
N VAL A 53 12.50 21.13 -20.62
CA VAL A 53 12.49 22.59 -20.84
C VAL A 53 11.64 23.29 -19.78
N LEU A 54 10.60 22.60 -19.28
CA LEU A 54 9.67 23.14 -18.30
C LEU A 54 10.26 23.11 -16.88
N GLU A 55 11.02 22.06 -16.56
CA GLU A 55 11.63 21.86 -15.24
C GLU A 55 13.12 21.57 -15.39
N GLU A 56 13.96 22.59 -15.16
CA GLU A 56 15.42 22.47 -15.35
C GLU A 56 16.07 21.35 -14.51
N LYS A 57 15.48 21.05 -13.35
CA LYS A 57 15.96 20.01 -12.44
C LYS A 57 15.57 18.60 -12.89
N LYS A 58 14.58 18.47 -13.77
CA LYS A 58 14.07 17.19 -14.24
C LYS A 58 14.86 16.73 -15.46
N SER A 59 15.61 15.65 -15.28
CA SER A 59 16.40 15.06 -16.34
C SER A 59 16.43 13.55 -16.22
N ILE A 60 16.43 12.87 -17.36
CA ILE A 60 16.45 11.41 -17.46
C ILE A 60 17.65 10.99 -18.30
N TYR A 61 18.23 9.86 -17.94
CA TYR A 61 19.27 9.21 -18.73
C TYR A 61 18.67 8.09 -19.57
N VAL A 62 18.95 8.12 -20.86
CA VAL A 62 18.42 7.19 -21.85
C VAL A 62 19.54 6.55 -22.67
N GLY A 63 19.28 5.36 -23.18
CA GLY A 63 20.14 4.69 -24.16
C GLY A 63 19.76 5.04 -25.59
N VAL A 64 20.54 4.59 -26.56
CA VAL A 64 20.16 4.63 -27.98
C VAL A 64 19.80 3.25 -28.46
N LEU A 65 18.69 3.16 -29.17
CA LEU A 65 18.29 1.93 -29.86
C LEU A 65 19.03 1.86 -31.19
N GLU A 66 18.79 2.87 -32.04
CA GLU A 66 19.34 2.97 -33.39
C GLU A 66 19.48 4.44 -33.82
N PHE A 67 20.33 4.66 -34.82
CA PHE A 67 20.55 5.97 -35.43
C PHE A 67 19.77 6.10 -36.74
N THR A 68 18.44 5.98 -36.66
CA THR A 68 17.51 5.96 -37.80
C THR A 68 16.43 7.05 -37.74
N ALA A 69 16.60 8.06 -36.88
CA ALA A 69 15.72 9.23 -36.87
C ALA A 69 16.10 10.22 -37.99
N ASP A 70 15.15 11.06 -38.38
CA ASP A 70 15.40 12.13 -39.35
C ASP A 70 16.31 13.19 -38.73
N GLU A 71 17.11 13.85 -39.58
CA GLU A 71 18.05 14.86 -39.14
C GLU A 71 17.37 16.00 -38.36
N GLY A 72 17.93 16.37 -37.21
CA GLY A 72 17.37 17.38 -36.31
C GLY A 72 16.22 16.89 -35.41
N THR A 73 15.82 15.62 -35.50
CA THR A 73 14.72 15.06 -34.70
C THR A 73 15.18 13.91 -33.79
N CYS A 74 14.46 13.66 -32.70
CA CYS A 74 14.59 12.43 -31.93
C CYS A 74 13.24 11.82 -31.61
N VAL A 75 13.21 10.50 -31.56
CA VAL A 75 12.00 9.74 -31.20
C VAL A 75 12.22 9.08 -29.85
N VAL A 76 11.33 9.36 -28.91
CA VAL A 76 11.40 8.85 -27.53
C VAL A 76 10.22 7.94 -27.22
N PRO A 77 10.38 6.95 -26.31
CA PRO A 77 9.26 6.18 -25.78
C PRO A 77 8.15 7.08 -25.25
N ASP A 78 6.89 6.67 -25.43
CA ASP A 78 5.71 7.44 -25.04
C ASP A 78 5.70 7.72 -23.52
N TRP A 79 6.11 6.74 -22.71
CA TRP A 79 6.17 6.93 -21.27
C TRP A 79 7.21 7.98 -20.84
N ILE A 80 8.34 8.10 -21.57
CA ILE A 80 9.34 9.15 -21.31
C ILE A 80 8.81 10.50 -21.76
N PHE A 81 8.16 10.52 -22.92
CA PHE A 81 7.54 11.71 -23.49
C PHE A 81 6.54 12.33 -22.51
N ASP A 82 5.64 11.49 -21.97
CA ASP A 82 4.64 11.89 -20.98
C ASP A 82 5.27 12.25 -19.64
N ALA A 83 6.20 11.42 -19.13
CA ALA A 83 6.87 11.66 -17.86
C ALA A 83 7.64 12.99 -17.87
N MET A 84 8.20 13.40 -19.00
CA MET A 84 8.94 14.66 -19.13
C MET A 84 8.07 15.87 -19.50
N GLY A 85 6.80 15.64 -19.83
CA GLY A 85 5.89 16.69 -20.29
C GLY A 85 6.31 17.29 -21.63
N PHE A 86 6.86 16.46 -22.54
CA PHE A 86 7.25 16.91 -23.86
C PHE A 86 6.03 17.12 -24.77
N SER A 87 6.20 17.97 -25.79
CA SER A 87 5.25 18.16 -26.88
C SER A 87 5.94 17.87 -28.20
N ASN A 88 5.18 17.43 -29.20
CA ASN A 88 5.75 17.07 -30.50
C ASN A 88 6.33 18.33 -31.17
N GLY A 89 7.56 18.24 -31.68
CA GLY A 89 8.28 19.37 -32.26
C GLY A 89 8.97 20.27 -31.21
N LEU A 90 8.96 19.90 -29.93
CA LEU A 90 9.68 20.64 -28.89
C LEU A 90 11.19 20.44 -29.04
N SER A 91 11.94 21.54 -29.19
CA SER A 91 13.41 21.47 -29.19
C SER A 91 13.95 21.27 -27.77
N ILE A 92 14.63 20.15 -27.53
CA ILE A 92 15.29 19.85 -26.25
C ILE A 92 16.81 19.76 -26.42
N PRO A 93 17.59 20.16 -25.41
CA PRO A 93 19.03 19.93 -25.41
C PRO A 93 19.34 18.46 -25.12
N ILE A 94 20.18 17.84 -25.95
CA ILE A 94 20.63 16.46 -25.77
C ILE A 94 22.12 16.46 -25.50
N ASN A 95 22.49 15.94 -24.33
CA ASN A 95 23.89 15.86 -23.92
C ASN A 95 24.34 14.42 -23.89
N CYS A 96 25.48 14.13 -24.52
CA CYS A 96 26.12 12.83 -24.41
C CYS A 96 26.85 12.77 -23.06
N ASN A 97 26.45 11.83 -22.22
CA ASN A 97 26.90 11.74 -20.83
C ASN A 97 27.30 10.32 -20.52
N ARG A 98 28.58 10.08 -20.25
CA ARG A 98 29.08 8.74 -19.98
C ARG A 98 28.77 8.30 -18.54
N ILE A 99 27.89 7.31 -18.39
CA ILE A 99 27.63 6.64 -17.11
C ILE A 99 28.52 5.40 -17.02
N ASN A 100 29.54 5.45 -16.17
CA ASN A 100 30.60 4.42 -16.10
C ASN A 100 30.34 3.31 -15.06
N LYS A 101 29.14 3.27 -14.49
CA LYS A 101 28.86 2.50 -13.29
C LYS A 101 27.67 1.61 -13.54
N PHE A 102 27.94 0.31 -13.50
CA PHE A 102 26.91 -0.72 -13.58
C PHE A 102 26.16 -0.80 -12.25
N GLY A 103 24.84 -0.94 -12.33
CA GLY A 103 23.99 -1.11 -11.17
C GLY A 103 24.17 -2.50 -10.56
N SER A 104 24.34 -2.57 -9.25
CA SER A 104 24.40 -3.85 -8.52
C SER A 104 23.09 -4.13 -7.79
N LEU A 105 22.52 -3.11 -7.12
CA LEU A 105 21.27 -3.23 -6.40
C LEU A 105 20.34 -2.07 -6.79
N ILE A 106 19.09 -2.41 -7.09
CA ILE A 106 18.06 -1.46 -7.54
C ILE A 106 16.86 -1.63 -6.63
N LYS A 107 16.52 -0.57 -5.90
CA LYS A 107 15.33 -0.53 -5.05
C LYS A 107 14.20 0.11 -5.84
N VAL A 108 13.11 -0.62 -5.98
CA VAL A 108 11.95 -0.18 -6.74
C VAL A 108 10.69 -0.29 -5.91
N GLN A 109 9.78 0.64 -6.15
CA GLN A 109 8.50 0.73 -5.46
C GLN A 109 7.36 0.74 -6.48
N PRO A 110 6.56 -0.34 -6.59
CA PRO A 110 5.39 -0.36 -7.45
C PRO A 110 4.31 0.60 -6.96
N HIS A 111 3.56 1.23 -7.86
CA HIS A 111 2.43 2.08 -7.45
C HIS A 111 1.23 1.26 -6.97
N LYS A 112 1.01 0.10 -7.60
CA LYS A 112 -0.16 -0.76 -7.39
C LYS A 112 0.24 -2.13 -6.83
N SER A 113 -0.49 -2.58 -5.82
CA SER A 113 -0.43 -3.90 -5.21
C SER A 113 -0.76 -5.03 -6.19
N ALA A 114 -1.47 -4.72 -7.28
CA ALA A 114 -1.71 -5.64 -8.39
C ALA A 114 -0.39 -6.21 -8.96
N PHE A 115 0.68 -5.41 -9.01
CA PHE A 115 1.98 -5.87 -9.51
C PHE A 115 2.62 -6.94 -8.61
N ILE A 116 2.52 -6.76 -7.29
CA ILE A 116 3.12 -7.69 -6.31
C ILE A 116 2.33 -9.00 -6.21
N LYS A 117 1.04 -8.98 -6.56
CA LYS A 117 0.18 -10.18 -6.61
C LYS A 117 0.48 -11.09 -7.80
N LEU A 118 1.33 -10.67 -8.74
CA LEU A 118 1.80 -11.53 -9.84
C LEU A 118 2.65 -12.68 -9.28
N SER A 119 2.75 -13.79 -10.02
CA SER A 119 3.48 -14.98 -9.55
C SER A 119 4.95 -14.69 -9.24
N ASP A 120 5.65 -14.01 -10.16
CA ASP A 120 7.10 -13.74 -10.06
C ASP A 120 7.43 -12.28 -10.44
N PRO A 121 7.10 -11.28 -9.59
CA PRO A 121 7.25 -9.87 -9.94
C PRO A 121 8.71 -9.45 -10.15
N LYS A 122 9.66 -10.09 -9.43
CA LYS A 122 11.10 -9.79 -9.58
C LYS A 122 11.64 -10.23 -10.93
N ASP A 123 11.25 -11.40 -11.43
CA ASP A 123 11.75 -11.92 -12.69
C ASP A 123 11.13 -11.18 -13.89
N ILE A 124 9.87 -10.77 -13.76
CA ILE A 124 9.22 -9.86 -14.70
C ILE A 124 10.02 -8.56 -14.81
N LEU A 125 10.40 -7.96 -13.67
CA LEU A 125 11.23 -6.76 -13.66
C LEU A 125 12.61 -6.99 -14.27
N LYS A 126 13.31 -8.06 -13.88
CA LYS A 126 14.64 -8.36 -14.42
C LYS A 126 14.58 -8.53 -15.93
N THR A 127 13.55 -9.20 -16.44
CA THR A 127 13.35 -9.39 -17.89
C THR A 127 13.06 -8.08 -18.59
N TYR A 128 12.19 -7.24 -18.03
CA TYR A 128 11.82 -5.96 -18.63
C TYR A 128 12.99 -4.96 -18.62
N LEU A 129 13.73 -4.89 -17.51
CA LEU A 129 14.88 -4.00 -17.36
C LEU A 129 16.05 -4.35 -18.31
N LYS A 130 16.10 -5.54 -18.93
CA LYS A 130 17.07 -5.83 -20.00
C LYS A 130 16.92 -4.90 -21.21
N ASN A 131 15.70 -4.42 -21.46
CA ASN A 131 15.45 -3.46 -22.54
C ASN A 131 15.94 -2.04 -22.18
N PHE A 132 16.35 -1.82 -20.94
CA PHE A 132 16.83 -0.53 -20.46
C PHE A 132 18.36 -0.49 -20.51
N THR A 133 18.91 0.63 -20.95
CA THR A 133 20.37 0.86 -20.94
C THR A 133 20.81 1.53 -19.65
N CYS A 134 19.96 2.42 -19.12
CA CYS A 134 20.23 3.16 -17.90
C CYS A 134 19.00 3.23 -17.01
N LEU A 135 19.21 3.54 -15.74
CA LEU A 135 18.17 3.97 -14.82
C LEU A 135 18.64 5.20 -14.06
N THR A 136 17.72 6.13 -13.85
CA THR A 136 17.92 7.30 -13.01
C THR A 136 17.21 7.08 -11.68
N GLN A 137 17.81 7.51 -10.58
CA GLN A 137 17.14 7.53 -9.30
C GLN A 137 15.99 8.55 -9.31
N ASP A 138 14.95 8.27 -8.54
CA ASP A 138 13.75 9.10 -8.37
C ASP A 138 12.97 9.30 -9.68
N GLU A 139 13.08 8.34 -10.62
CA GLU A 139 12.29 8.30 -11.84
C GLU A 139 11.16 7.26 -11.75
N THR A 140 10.05 7.51 -12.46
CA THR A 140 8.95 6.57 -12.61
C THR A 140 9.04 5.90 -13.97
N ILE A 141 9.19 4.58 -14.00
CA ILE A 141 9.17 3.78 -15.22
C ILE A 141 7.80 3.14 -15.42
N THR A 142 7.44 2.95 -16.70
CA THR A 142 6.21 2.24 -17.08
C THR A 142 6.55 0.87 -17.64
N ILE A 143 5.89 -0.16 -17.11
CA ILE A 143 6.06 -1.55 -17.53
C ILE A 143 4.75 -2.07 -18.10
N ASN A 144 4.76 -2.49 -19.36
CA ASN A 144 3.63 -3.19 -19.95
C ASN A 144 3.81 -4.70 -19.78
N TYR A 145 2.93 -5.32 -18.99
CA TYR A 145 2.88 -6.76 -18.80
C TYR A 145 1.43 -7.24 -18.95
N GLN A 146 1.21 -8.19 -19.86
CA GLN A 146 -0.12 -8.74 -20.18
C GLN A 146 -1.16 -7.66 -20.50
N ASP A 147 -0.78 -6.70 -21.35
CA ASP A 147 -1.63 -5.56 -21.77
C ASP A 147 -2.04 -4.60 -20.63
N VAL A 148 -1.37 -4.71 -19.47
CA VAL A 148 -1.56 -3.81 -18.34
C VAL A 148 -0.29 -3.00 -18.10
N ASN A 149 -0.45 -1.68 -18.06
CA ASN A 149 0.63 -0.76 -17.72
C ASN A 149 0.74 -0.59 -16.19
N TYR A 150 1.87 -0.98 -15.64
CA TYR A 150 2.25 -0.79 -14.25
C TYR A 150 3.26 0.35 -14.12
N LEU A 151 3.01 1.27 -13.20
CA LEU A 151 3.93 2.35 -12.85
C LEU A 151 4.78 1.93 -11.66
N ILE A 152 6.08 2.15 -11.75
CA ILE A 152 7.05 1.72 -10.75
C ILE A 152 8.09 2.83 -10.57
N ASP A 153 8.29 3.25 -9.32
CA ASP A 153 9.28 4.25 -8.97
C ASP A 153 10.63 3.60 -8.66
N ILE A 154 11.70 4.22 -9.15
CA ILE A 154 13.06 3.83 -8.84
C ILE A 154 13.53 4.63 -7.63
N VAL A 155 13.38 4.05 -6.45
CA VAL A 155 13.66 4.73 -5.17
C VAL A 155 15.16 4.91 -4.97
N LYS A 156 15.96 3.89 -5.29
CA LYS A 156 17.40 3.94 -5.07
C LYS A 156 18.15 3.06 -6.06
N VAL A 157 19.31 3.55 -6.50
CA VAL A 157 20.26 2.81 -7.32
C VAL A 157 21.62 2.74 -6.63
N GLU A 158 22.28 1.59 -6.72
CA GLU A 158 23.63 1.40 -6.20
C GLU A 158 24.56 0.91 -7.30
N PRO A 159 25.77 1.48 -7.45
CA PRO A 159 26.42 2.47 -6.57
C PRO A 159 25.92 3.90 -6.78
N ILE A 160 25.98 4.71 -5.71
CA ILE A 160 25.66 6.15 -5.78
C ILE A 160 26.77 6.87 -6.57
N ASN A 161 26.36 7.64 -7.57
CA ASN A 161 27.24 8.36 -8.47
C ASN A 161 26.84 9.83 -8.58
N LYS A 162 27.72 10.68 -9.11
CA LYS A 162 27.43 12.10 -9.35
C LYS A 162 26.15 12.36 -10.17
N HIS A 163 25.77 11.40 -11.01
CA HIS A 163 24.60 11.49 -11.89
C HIS A 163 23.33 10.88 -11.29
N ASN A 164 23.41 10.24 -10.11
CA ASN A 164 22.34 9.42 -9.53
C ASN A 164 21.72 8.47 -10.57
N ALA A 165 22.56 7.95 -11.46
CA ALA A 165 22.16 7.07 -12.54
C ALA A 165 23.17 5.93 -12.67
N ILE A 166 22.67 4.80 -13.15
CA ILE A 166 23.42 3.56 -13.35
C ILE A 166 23.14 3.01 -14.75
N CYS A 167 24.11 2.28 -15.30
CA CYS A 167 23.89 1.45 -16.47
C CYS A 167 23.43 0.06 -16.01
N ILE A 168 22.51 -0.54 -16.76
CA ILE A 168 22.09 -1.92 -16.51
C ILE A 168 23.03 -2.86 -17.26
N ASP A 169 23.49 -3.88 -16.56
CA ASP A 169 24.17 -5.03 -17.14
C ASP A 169 23.20 -6.22 -17.14
N GLU A 170 22.95 -6.84 -18.28
CA GLU A 170 21.88 -7.84 -18.49
C GLU A 170 21.98 -9.04 -17.54
N PHE A 171 23.17 -9.31 -16.98
CA PHE A 171 23.47 -10.49 -16.16
C PHE A 171 23.69 -10.19 -14.68
N TYR A 172 23.88 -8.94 -14.27
CA TYR A 172 24.51 -8.63 -12.98
C TYR A 172 23.81 -7.51 -12.19
N PHE A 173 22.54 -7.69 -11.85
CA PHE A 173 21.87 -6.84 -10.87
C PHE A 173 20.78 -7.57 -10.07
N ASP A 174 20.56 -7.09 -8.85
CA ASP A 174 19.49 -7.53 -7.98
C ASP A 174 18.44 -6.45 -7.75
N ILE A 175 17.22 -6.91 -7.50
CA ILE A 175 16.05 -6.06 -7.34
C ILE A 175 15.48 -6.25 -5.94
N ASP A 176 15.39 -5.14 -5.22
CA ASP A 176 14.73 -5.01 -3.93
C ASP A 176 13.35 -4.39 -4.15
N LEU A 177 12.29 -5.15 -3.86
CA LEU A 177 10.90 -4.73 -4.02
C LEU A 177 10.41 -4.10 -2.72
N MET A 178 10.01 -2.85 -2.78
CA MET A 178 9.37 -2.16 -1.66
C MET A 178 7.86 -2.34 -1.66
N ASP A 179 7.24 -2.05 -0.52
CA ASP A 179 5.78 -2.01 -0.38
C ASP A 179 5.17 -0.99 -1.34
N PRO A 180 4.07 -1.33 -2.03
CA PRO A 180 3.49 -0.50 -3.06
C PRO A 180 2.71 0.68 -2.45
N LEU A 181 2.61 1.77 -3.21
CA LEU A 181 2.04 3.03 -2.73
C LEU A 181 0.54 2.94 -2.40
N ASP A 182 -0.19 2.04 -3.05
CA ASP A 182 -1.64 1.84 -2.87
C ASP A 182 -2.01 0.98 -1.65
N LEU A 183 -1.04 0.48 -0.88
CA LEU A 183 -1.33 -0.15 0.40
C LEU A 183 -1.81 0.92 1.38
N THR A 184 -3.12 1.23 1.31
CA THR A 184 -3.84 1.74 2.46
C THR A 184 -3.74 0.68 3.54
N VAL A 185 -2.80 0.88 4.46
CA VAL A 185 -2.77 0.21 5.73
C VAL A 185 -4.11 0.55 6.38
N HIS A 186 -5.11 -0.33 6.22
CA HIS A 186 -6.15 -0.40 7.22
C HIS A 186 -5.38 -0.52 8.52
N PRO A 187 -5.53 0.41 9.48
CA PRO A 187 -4.79 0.33 10.73
C PRO A 187 -5.02 -1.09 11.22
N LYS A 188 -3.95 -1.90 11.24
CA LYS A 188 -3.99 -3.16 11.95
C LYS A 188 -4.47 -2.73 13.31
N LEU A 189 -5.70 -3.10 13.66
CA LEU A 189 -6.14 -2.97 15.04
C LEU A 189 -5.07 -3.73 15.80
N LEU A 190 -4.19 -2.96 16.45
CA LEU A 190 -3.28 -3.49 17.43
C LEU A 190 -4.24 -4.03 18.47
N PHE A 191 -4.55 -5.31 18.37
CA PHE A 191 -4.88 -6.07 19.55
C PHE A 191 -3.58 -6.01 20.35
N GLU A 192 -3.45 -4.93 21.12
CA GLU A 192 -2.68 -4.99 22.35
C GLU A 192 -3.21 -6.25 23.02
N SER A 193 -2.37 -7.28 23.09
CA SER A 193 -2.58 -8.33 24.05
C SER A 193 -2.53 -7.61 25.38
N SER A 194 -3.70 -7.16 25.84
CA SER A 194 -3.89 -6.67 27.19
C SER A 194 -3.40 -7.82 28.05
N GLU A 195 -2.18 -7.69 28.56
CA GLU A 195 -1.77 -8.43 29.74
C GLU A 195 -2.88 -8.11 30.74
N ALA A 196 -3.65 -9.13 31.09
CA ALA A 196 -4.60 -9.02 32.16
C ALA A 196 -3.78 -8.65 33.40
N GLN A 197 -3.71 -7.35 33.67
CA GLN A 197 -3.30 -6.87 34.97
C GLN A 197 -4.24 -7.59 35.91
N GLN A 198 -3.67 -8.40 36.80
CA GLN A 198 -4.41 -8.94 37.93
C GLN A 198 -5.12 -7.74 38.54
N GLU A 199 -6.44 -7.70 38.41
CA GLU A 199 -7.26 -6.70 39.06
C GLU A 199 -6.84 -6.72 40.52
N LYS A 200 -6.13 -5.68 40.96
CA LYS A 200 -6.07 -5.40 42.38
C LYS A 200 -7.51 -5.20 42.77
N ILE A 201 -8.00 -6.12 43.58
CA ILE A 201 -9.32 -6.08 44.19
C ILE A 201 -9.51 -4.65 44.69
N ILE A 202 -10.31 -3.87 43.96
CA ILE A 202 -10.95 -2.72 44.57
C ILE A 202 -11.85 -3.39 45.59
N THR A 203 -11.49 -3.27 46.87
CA THR A 203 -12.48 -3.37 47.92
C THR A 203 -13.52 -2.31 47.60
N CYS A 204 -14.55 -2.70 46.85
CA CYS A 204 -15.81 -2.00 46.88
C CYS A 204 -16.28 -2.12 48.31
N GLU A 205 -16.06 -1.05 49.09
CA GLU A 205 -16.93 -0.80 50.23
C GLU A 205 -18.34 -0.86 49.66
N GLN A 206 -19.08 -1.89 50.05
CA GLN A 206 -20.47 -2.05 49.66
C GLN A 206 -21.23 -0.85 50.21
N GLN A 207 -21.34 0.21 49.41
CA GLN A 207 -22.33 1.22 49.68
C GLN A 207 -23.69 0.54 49.51
N PRO A 208 -24.58 0.61 50.50
CA PRO A 208 -25.90 0.04 50.36
C PRO A 208 -26.56 0.70 49.15
N VAL A 209 -26.94 -0.11 48.17
CA VAL A 209 -27.57 0.32 46.90
C VAL A 209 -28.93 1.01 47.13
N PHE A 210 -29.43 1.00 48.36
CA PHE A 210 -30.65 1.67 48.76
C PHE A 210 -30.48 2.33 50.14
N GLN A 211 -30.41 3.66 50.18
CA GLN A 211 -30.34 4.47 51.40
C GLN A 211 -31.70 5.07 51.79
N GLY A 212 -32.81 4.50 51.30
CA GLY A 212 -34.15 4.98 51.61
C GLY A 212 -34.59 4.53 53.00
N ILE A 213 -35.01 5.49 53.84
CA ILE A 213 -35.69 5.21 55.10
C ILE A 213 -37.17 4.96 54.77
N GLY A 214 -37.70 3.79 55.15
CA GLY A 214 -39.12 3.48 54.99
C GLY A 214 -39.98 4.26 55.99
N ILE A 215 -41.02 4.96 55.51
CA ILE A 215 -41.99 5.68 56.35
C ILE A 215 -43.34 4.98 56.24
N LEU A 216 -43.97 4.64 57.37
CA LEU A 216 -45.34 4.12 57.40
C LEU A 216 -46.34 5.26 57.10
N ILE A 217 -47.55 4.93 56.63
CA ILE A 217 -48.58 5.91 56.23
C ILE A 217 -49.07 6.82 57.41
N GLY A 218 -48.54 6.62 58.63
CA GLY A 218 -48.74 7.49 59.79
C GLY A 218 -47.58 8.45 60.15
N GLY A 219 -46.46 8.44 59.41
CA GLY A 219 -45.41 9.46 59.54
C GLY A 219 -44.29 9.21 60.56
N GLU A 220 -44.23 8.06 61.25
CA GLU A 220 -43.13 7.74 62.17
C GLU A 220 -42.09 6.78 61.54
N PRO A 221 -40.78 7.02 61.73
CA PRO A 221 -39.71 6.16 61.19
C PRO A 221 -39.53 4.87 62.01
N LEU A 222 -39.38 3.73 61.32
CA LEU A 222 -39.02 2.43 61.90
C LEU A 222 -37.49 2.32 62.06
N ASN A 223 -36.98 2.23 63.29
CA ASN A 223 -35.60 1.82 63.57
C ASN A 223 -35.53 0.30 63.69
N THR A 224 -34.83 -0.36 62.77
CA THR A 224 -34.36 -1.75 62.96
C THR A 224 -32.85 -1.73 63.13
N ASP A 225 -32.39 -1.97 64.34
CA ASP A 225 -30.98 -2.08 64.70
C ASP A 225 -30.33 -3.34 64.11
N GLN A 226 -29.23 -3.10 63.39
CA GLN A 226 -28.04 -3.92 63.16
C GLN A 226 -28.10 -5.42 63.48
N SER A 227 -28.18 -6.27 62.43
CA SER A 227 -27.75 -7.68 62.50
C SER A 227 -26.33 -7.82 61.97
N SER A 228 -25.41 -8.17 62.86
CA SER A 228 -24.00 -8.49 62.65
C SER A 228 -23.75 -9.49 61.50
N HIS A 229 -22.93 -9.12 60.51
CA HIS A 229 -22.39 -10.07 59.54
C HIS A 229 -21.22 -10.87 60.14
N GLN A 230 -21.43 -12.17 60.37
CA GLN A 230 -20.33 -13.13 60.54
C GLN A 230 -19.65 -13.34 59.17
N LYS A 231 -18.34 -13.09 59.09
CA LYS A 231 -17.51 -13.46 57.93
C LYS A 231 -17.34 -14.97 57.90
N ILE A 232 -17.84 -15.63 56.86
CA ILE A 232 -17.41 -16.98 56.49
C ILE A 232 -16.37 -16.81 55.38
N ASP A 233 -15.10 -17.02 55.71
CA ASP A 233 -14.02 -17.04 54.74
C ASP A 233 -14.07 -18.38 53.97
N MET A 234 -14.53 -18.35 52.73
CA MET A 234 -14.37 -19.48 51.80
C MET A 234 -13.12 -19.26 50.93
N PRO A 235 -12.24 -20.27 50.77
CA PRO A 235 -11.06 -20.11 49.93
C PRO A 235 -11.45 -19.98 48.45
N VAL A 236 -10.95 -18.91 47.82
CA VAL A 236 -11.10 -18.65 46.38
C VAL A 236 -10.38 -19.75 45.60
N LYS A 237 -11.13 -20.61 44.90
CA LYS A 237 -10.53 -21.60 43.99
C LYS A 237 -10.10 -20.93 42.69
N GLN A 238 -8.85 -21.19 42.29
CA GLN A 238 -8.27 -20.72 41.03
C GLN A 238 -9.13 -21.17 39.83
N TYR A 239 -9.43 -20.22 38.94
CA TYR A 239 -10.30 -20.44 37.78
C TYR A 239 -9.71 -21.47 36.82
N ASP A 240 -10.51 -22.48 36.47
CA ASP A 240 -10.08 -23.62 35.64
C ASP A 240 -11.00 -23.70 34.39
N PRO A 241 -10.55 -23.22 33.22
CA PRO A 241 -11.41 -22.98 32.06
C PRO A 241 -12.07 -24.24 31.48
N ARG A 242 -11.48 -25.42 31.73
CA ARG A 242 -12.08 -26.70 31.29
C ARG A 242 -13.28 -27.11 32.16
N LYS A 243 -13.35 -26.68 33.42
CA LYS A 243 -14.42 -27.03 34.37
C LYS A 243 -15.61 -26.07 34.30
N GLN A 244 -15.40 -24.84 33.85
CA GLN A 244 -16.46 -23.83 33.68
C GLN A 244 -17.00 -23.75 32.24
N LYS A 245 -16.65 -24.72 31.38
CA LYS A 245 -17.16 -24.79 30.01
C LYS A 245 -18.66 -25.12 30.04
N LEU A 246 -19.48 -24.21 29.53
CA LEU A 246 -20.91 -24.43 29.35
C LEU A 246 -21.14 -25.61 28.40
N PHE A 247 -21.87 -26.63 28.83
CA PHE A 247 -22.27 -27.72 27.95
C PHE A 247 -23.23 -27.17 26.89
N ASN A 248 -22.86 -27.27 25.62
CA ASN A 248 -23.59 -26.71 24.47
C ASN A 248 -23.90 -25.20 24.54
N GLY A 249 -23.12 -24.42 25.31
CA GLY A 249 -23.31 -22.96 25.41
C GLY A 249 -24.51 -22.51 26.25
N LEU A 250 -25.21 -23.44 26.92
CA LEU A 250 -26.36 -23.12 27.77
C LEU A 250 -25.95 -23.10 29.24
N ARG A 251 -26.23 -21.98 29.93
CA ARG A 251 -26.06 -21.86 31.38
C ARG A 251 -27.24 -22.54 32.07
N GLN A 252 -27.01 -23.69 32.71
CA GLN A 252 -28.00 -24.30 33.59
C GLN A 252 -28.16 -23.41 34.82
N VAL A 253 -29.17 -22.55 34.80
CA VAL A 253 -29.59 -21.79 35.98
C VAL A 253 -30.40 -22.76 36.84
N GLN A 254 -29.93 -23.10 38.04
CA GLN A 254 -30.79 -23.78 39.00
C GLN A 254 -31.94 -22.82 39.34
N PRO A 255 -33.19 -23.30 39.43
CA PRO A 255 -34.32 -22.43 39.74
C PRO A 255 -34.20 -21.97 41.20
N ASN A 256 -33.59 -20.80 41.40
CA ASN A 256 -33.74 -20.09 42.66
C ASN A 256 -35.20 -19.65 42.74
N VAL A 257 -35.99 -20.41 43.50
CA VAL A 257 -37.36 -20.07 43.84
C VAL A 257 -37.33 -18.75 44.61
N PHE A 258 -37.89 -17.70 44.01
CA PHE A 258 -38.03 -16.40 44.64
C PHE A 258 -39.03 -16.50 45.79
N TYR A 259 -38.54 -16.45 47.03
CA TYR A 259 -39.38 -16.34 48.22
C TYR A 259 -39.44 -14.87 48.65
N GLY A 260 -40.46 -14.17 48.17
CA GLY A 260 -40.82 -12.83 48.60
C GLY A 260 -42.32 -12.59 48.40
N PRO A 261 -42.98 -11.79 49.26
CA PRO A 261 -44.41 -11.51 49.11
C PRO A 261 -44.64 -10.77 47.78
N SER A 262 -45.36 -11.41 46.85
CA SER A 262 -45.67 -10.82 45.55
C SER A 262 -46.94 -9.97 45.63
N VAL A 263 -46.85 -8.70 45.23
CA VAL A 263 -48.02 -7.82 45.06
C VAL A 263 -48.52 -7.97 43.61
N LYS A 264 -49.75 -8.45 43.42
CA LYS A 264 -50.37 -8.56 42.09
C LYS A 264 -50.74 -7.16 41.58
N LEU A 265 -50.07 -6.71 40.52
CA LEU A 265 -50.48 -5.54 39.75
C LEU A 265 -51.13 -6.01 38.45
N PHE A 266 -52.43 -5.72 38.36
CA PHE A 266 -53.38 -5.72 37.23
C PHE A 266 -53.05 -6.46 35.90
N ASN A 267 -54.02 -7.29 35.49
CA ASN A 267 -54.09 -8.00 34.19
C ASN A 267 -54.05 -7.04 32.99
N ILE A 268 -52.97 -7.10 32.20
CA ILE A 268 -52.93 -6.50 30.86
C ILE A 268 -52.91 -7.64 29.84
N LYS A 269 -54.04 -7.82 29.13
CA LYS A 269 -54.14 -8.71 27.97
C LYS A 269 -53.46 -8.05 26.77
N THR A 270 -52.26 -8.48 26.40
CA THR A 270 -51.68 -8.17 25.08
C THR A 270 -52.07 -9.25 24.07
N ARG A 271 -52.93 -8.89 23.12
CA ARG A 271 -53.20 -9.70 21.91
C ARG A 271 -52.13 -9.39 20.88
N TYR A 272 -51.38 -10.40 20.43
CA TYR A 272 -50.54 -10.31 19.24
C TYR A 272 -51.36 -10.78 18.03
N ASN A 273 -51.45 -9.94 17.00
CA ASN A 273 -51.93 -10.34 15.66
C ASN A 273 -50.71 -10.62 14.78
N LEU A 274 -50.59 -11.86 14.31
CA LEU A 274 -49.72 -12.27 13.21
C LEU A 274 -50.37 -11.88 11.88
N VAL A 275 -49.63 -11.20 11.00
CA VAL A 275 -49.97 -11.11 9.57
C VAL A 275 -48.72 -11.52 8.78
N ASP A 276 -48.83 -12.68 8.14
CA ASP A 276 -47.89 -13.24 7.18
C ASP A 276 -47.85 -12.39 5.90
N HIS A 277 -46.65 -12.10 5.40
CA HIS A 277 -46.50 -11.53 4.07
C HIS A 277 -45.29 -12.07 3.30
N TYR A 278 -45.59 -12.46 2.06
CA TYR A 278 -44.74 -12.74 0.89
C TYR A 278 -44.17 -14.15 0.65
N ARG A 279 -45.01 -14.93 -0.06
CA ARG A 279 -44.61 -15.72 -1.24
C ARG A 279 -44.05 -14.79 -2.33
N HIS A 280 -42.95 -15.16 -3.00
CA HIS A 280 -43.00 -15.75 -4.35
C HIS A 280 -41.61 -16.14 -4.88
N LYS A 281 -41.49 -17.43 -5.24
CA LYS A 281 -40.51 -17.99 -6.17
C LYS A 281 -41.04 -17.89 -7.60
N GLN A 282 -40.17 -17.53 -8.54
CA GLN A 282 -40.09 -17.91 -9.97
C GLN A 282 -38.70 -17.37 -10.41
N MET A 283 -37.66 -18.10 -10.82
CA MET A 283 -37.49 -19.19 -11.80
C MET A 283 -38.05 -18.80 -13.18
N ILE A 284 -37.16 -18.36 -14.09
CA ILE A 284 -36.77 -19.06 -15.33
C ILE A 284 -36.15 -18.08 -16.36
N LEU A 285 -35.03 -18.54 -16.95
CA LEU A 285 -34.36 -18.19 -18.23
C LEU A 285 -33.78 -16.78 -18.43
#